data_AF-A0A661CI53-F1
#
_entry.id   AF-A0A661CI53-F1
#
_cell.length_a   1.000
_cell.length_b   1.000
_cell.length_c   1.000
_cell.angle_alpha   90.00
_cell.angle_beta   90.00
_cell.angle_gamma   90.00
#
_symmetry.space_group_name_H-M   'P 1'
#
loop_
_entity.id
_entity.type
_entity.pdbx_description
1 polymer ?
#
loop_
_entity_poly.entity_id
_entity_poly.type
_entity_poly.pdbx_seq_one_letter_code
_entity_poly.pdbx_strand_id
1 'polypeptide(L)'
;MNIYLIEPYLTGSHRSWAEGYARWSQHNVHLLTMPGYFWKWRMHGGAVTLAASLQAAFESDAPPELLLATDMIDVTTLLALTREYTAELPVAFYFHENQLTYPTQGRKLDLHYGWINYVSSLASQRILFNSHYHMEAWYDELPRLLKHFPDFTHLETIAPLRSRSQVLYPGVALSRLDAPANYPTLPPRGTA
;
A
#
# COMPACT_ATOMS: atom_id res chain seq x y z
N MET A 1 -5.52 -19.52 -5.58
CA MET A 1 -4.36 -18.77 -5.10
C MET A 1 -4.66 -18.22 -3.72
N ASN A 2 -3.75 -18.42 -2.79
CA ASN A 2 -3.73 -17.84 -1.44
C ASN A 2 -2.89 -16.56 -1.49
N ILE A 3 -3.56 -15.41 -1.41
CA ILE A 3 -2.94 -14.10 -1.39
C ILE A 3 -2.89 -13.61 0.05
N TYR A 4 -1.70 -13.28 0.54
CA TYR A 4 -1.55 -12.67 1.85
C TYR A 4 -1.40 -11.16 1.70
N LEU A 5 -2.47 -10.44 2.03
CA LEU A 5 -2.53 -8.98 2.01
C LEU A 5 -2.00 -8.43 3.32
N ILE A 6 -0.91 -7.67 3.25
CA ILE A 6 -0.17 -7.15 4.40
C ILE A 6 -0.46 -5.65 4.55
N GLU A 7 -1.25 -5.29 5.56
CA GLU A 7 -1.69 -3.91 5.82
C GLU A 7 -1.56 -3.58 7.33
N PRO A 8 -0.41 -3.03 7.77
CA PRO A 8 -0.18 -2.71 9.19
C PRO A 8 -0.96 -1.47 9.67
N TYR A 9 -1.64 -0.74 8.79
CA TYR A 9 -2.42 0.46 9.12
C TYR A 9 -3.91 0.27 8.76
N LEU A 10 -4.56 -0.71 9.39
CA LEU A 10 -5.95 -1.06 9.05
C LEU A 10 -6.98 -0.10 9.68
N THR A 11 -7.24 1.02 9.00
CA THR A 11 -8.30 1.97 9.34
C THR A 11 -8.86 2.67 8.09
N GLY A 12 -9.97 3.40 8.22
CA GLY A 12 -10.53 4.25 7.18
C GLY A 12 -10.63 3.58 5.80
N SER A 13 -10.04 4.25 4.80
CA SER A 13 -9.98 3.76 3.41
C SER A 13 -9.19 2.46 3.25
N HIS A 14 -8.08 2.29 3.98
CA HIS A 14 -7.25 1.07 3.96
C HIS A 14 -8.07 -0.15 4.40
N ARG A 15 -8.84 0.00 5.49
CA ARG A 15 -9.76 -1.05 5.95
C ARG A 15 -10.81 -1.38 4.89
N SER A 16 -11.50 -0.35 4.39
CA SER A 16 -12.56 -0.53 3.39
C SER A 16 -12.05 -1.26 2.15
N TRP A 17 -10.85 -0.91 1.69
CA TRP A 17 -10.22 -1.53 0.54
C TRP A 17 -9.77 -2.96 0.84
N ALA A 18 -9.02 -3.20 1.91
CA ALA A 18 -8.49 -4.54 2.23
C ALA A 18 -9.59 -5.57 2.49
N GLU A 19 -10.59 -5.22 3.32
CA GLU A 19 -11.73 -6.09 3.60
C GLU A 19 -12.61 -6.30 2.35
N GLY A 20 -12.77 -5.25 1.53
CA GLY A 20 -13.50 -5.35 0.27
C GLY A 20 -12.80 -6.25 -0.75
N TYR A 21 -11.49 -6.06 -0.93
CA TYR A 21 -10.66 -6.89 -1.80
C TYR A 21 -10.72 -8.35 -1.36
N ALA A 22 -10.59 -8.63 -0.07
CA ALA A 22 -10.67 -9.99 0.43
C ALA A 22 -12.05 -10.63 0.23
N ARG A 23 -13.13 -9.87 0.42
CA ARG A 23 -14.49 -10.37 0.28
C ARG A 23 -14.90 -10.68 -1.16
N TRP A 24 -14.45 -9.86 -2.11
CA TRP A 24 -14.93 -9.89 -3.49
C TRP A 24 -13.93 -10.45 -4.49
N SER A 25 -12.74 -10.86 -4.04
CA SER A 25 -11.75 -11.53 -4.87
C SER A 25 -12.21 -12.93 -5.25
N GLN A 26 -11.80 -13.39 -6.44
CA GLN A 26 -11.90 -14.79 -6.85
C GLN A 26 -10.77 -15.66 -6.25
N HIS A 27 -9.81 -15.03 -5.58
CA HIS A 27 -8.73 -15.68 -4.86
C HIS A 27 -9.03 -15.74 -3.37
N ASN A 28 -8.36 -16.64 -2.67
CA ASN A 28 -8.42 -16.72 -1.22
C ASN A 28 -7.48 -15.67 -0.63
N VAL A 29 -8.02 -14.59 -0.05
CA VAL A 29 -7.24 -13.48 0.47
C VAL A 29 -7.22 -13.49 1.99
N HIS A 30 -6.03 -13.64 2.56
CA HIS A 30 -5.78 -13.59 3.98
C HIS A 30 -5.24 -12.21 4.36
N LEU A 31 -5.83 -11.58 5.39
CA LEU A 31 -5.39 -10.27 5.86
C LEU A 31 -4.41 -10.42 7.02
N LEU A 32 -3.16 -9.98 6.83
CA LEU A 32 -2.18 -9.80 7.90
C LEU A 32 -2.11 -8.31 8.24
N THR A 33 -2.67 -7.95 9.40
CA THR A 33 -2.96 -6.54 9.68
C THR A 33 -2.60 -6.13 11.10
N MET A 34 -2.51 -4.82 11.32
CA MET A 34 -2.42 -4.23 12.65
C MET A 34 -3.40 -3.06 12.77
N PRO A 35 -3.75 -2.63 14.01
CA PRO A 35 -4.62 -1.48 14.21
C PRO A 35 -4.03 -0.21 13.57
N GLY A 36 -4.87 0.55 12.85
CA GLY A 36 -4.50 1.76 12.12
C GLY A 36 -4.27 3.00 13.00
N TYR A 37 -3.31 2.90 13.91
CA TYR A 37 -2.78 4.01 14.71
C TYR A 37 -1.26 4.09 14.55
N PHE A 38 -0.69 5.27 14.80
CA PHE A 38 0.75 5.50 14.72
C PHE A 38 1.36 5.08 13.38
N TRP A 39 0.84 5.62 12.27
CA TRP A 39 1.21 5.22 10.91
C TRP A 39 2.74 5.19 10.67
N LYS A 40 3.47 6.17 11.21
CA LYS A 40 4.94 6.19 11.18
C LYS A 40 5.53 4.92 11.78
N TRP A 41 5.04 4.51 12.95
CA TRP A 41 5.46 3.26 13.59
C TRP A 41 5.03 2.02 12.79
N ARG A 42 3.92 2.06 12.06
CA ARG A 42 3.51 0.96 11.17
C ARG A 42 4.49 0.74 10.02
N MET A 43 4.99 1.82 9.42
CA MET A 43 6.01 1.74 8.38
C MET A 43 7.35 1.18 8.86
N HIS A 44 7.65 1.26 10.17
CA HIS A 44 8.85 0.68 10.77
C HIS A 44 8.60 -0.68 11.44
N GLY A 45 7.93 -0.66 12.60
CA GLY A 45 7.71 -1.83 13.45
C GLY A 45 6.68 -2.81 12.90
N GLY A 46 5.92 -2.41 11.86
CA GLY A 46 4.97 -3.29 11.20
C GLY A 46 5.63 -4.51 10.55
N ALA A 47 6.78 -4.31 9.90
CA ALA A 47 7.56 -5.40 9.30
C ALA A 47 7.98 -6.45 10.35
N VAL A 48 8.45 -5.99 11.51
CA VAL A 48 8.86 -6.88 12.61
C VAL A 48 7.66 -7.65 13.17
N THR A 49 6.54 -6.97 13.39
CA THR A 49 5.35 -7.60 13.98
C THR A 49 4.72 -8.60 13.02
N LEU A 50 4.55 -8.23 11.76
CA LEU A 50 3.88 -9.06 10.76
C LEU A 50 4.79 -10.17 10.21
N ALA A 51 6.12 -10.10 10.39
CA ALA A 51 7.02 -11.20 10.07
C ALA A 51 6.65 -12.48 10.85
N ALA A 52 6.36 -12.37 12.16
CA ALA A 52 5.95 -13.52 12.96
C ALA A 52 4.61 -14.10 12.49
N SER A 53 3.64 -13.24 12.16
CA SER A 53 2.35 -13.68 11.60
C SER A 53 2.50 -14.33 10.23
N LEU A 54 3.41 -13.83 9.40
CA LEU A 54 3.70 -14.39 8.09
C LEU A 54 4.39 -15.76 8.20
N GLN A 55 5.32 -15.95 9.14
CA GLN A 55 5.94 -17.26 9.39
C GLN A 55 4.88 -18.29 9.79
N ALA A 56 3.99 -17.96 10.73
CA ALA A 56 2.89 -18.84 11.12
C ALA A 56 1.93 -19.16 9.95
N ALA A 57 1.78 -18.26 8.98
CA ALA A 57 0.99 -18.51 7.80
C ALA A 57 1.60 -19.57 6.87
N PHE A 58 2.92 -19.65 6.76
CA PHE A 58 3.59 -20.70 5.98
C PHE A 58 3.45 -22.09 6.59
N GLU A 59 3.18 -22.17 7.89
CA GLU A 59 2.92 -23.42 8.61
C GLU A 59 1.44 -23.85 8.56
N SER A 60 0.58 -23.06 7.92
CA SER A 60 -0.87 -23.33 7.83
C SER A 60 -1.24 -24.23 6.64
N ASP A 61 -2.49 -24.72 6.62
CA ASP A 61 -3.04 -25.51 5.50
C ASP A 61 -3.19 -24.71 4.18
N ALA A 62 -3.01 -23.38 4.23
CA ALA A 62 -3.15 -22.48 3.09
C ALA A 62 -1.94 -21.52 3.00
N PRO A 63 -0.72 -22.03 2.74
CA PRO A 63 0.47 -21.20 2.73
C PRO A 63 0.40 -20.10 1.64
N PRO A 64 1.12 -18.97 1.83
CA PRO A 64 1.14 -17.89 0.86
C PRO A 64 1.65 -18.33 -0.52
N GLU A 65 0.92 -17.97 -1.57
CA GLU A 65 1.35 -18.10 -2.98
C GLU A 65 1.72 -16.73 -3.58
N LEU A 66 1.31 -15.63 -2.94
CA LEU A 66 1.60 -14.24 -3.31
C LEU A 66 1.52 -13.36 -2.06
N LEU A 67 2.48 -12.45 -1.89
CA LEU A 67 2.34 -11.33 -0.95
C LEU A 67 1.80 -10.10 -1.68
N LEU A 68 0.78 -9.49 -1.10
CA LEU A 68 0.27 -8.17 -1.51
C LEU A 68 0.48 -7.20 -0.35
N ALA A 69 1.62 -6.52 -0.31
CA ALA A 69 1.94 -5.57 0.75
C ALA A 69 1.51 -4.15 0.37
N THR A 70 1.05 -3.35 1.33
CA THR A 70 0.73 -1.93 1.09
C THR A 70 1.92 -1.02 1.36
N ASP A 71 1.86 0.20 0.85
CA ASP A 71 2.81 1.28 1.12
C ASP A 71 2.97 1.69 2.58
N MET A 72 2.23 1.08 3.50
CA MET A 72 2.32 1.29 4.93
C MET A 72 3.31 0.36 5.65
N ILE A 73 4.08 -0.45 4.91
CA ILE A 73 5.12 -1.34 5.45
C ILE A 73 6.45 -1.23 4.70
N ASP A 74 7.56 -1.46 5.40
CA ASP A 74 8.85 -1.74 4.76
C ASP A 74 8.92 -3.22 4.33
N VAL A 75 8.73 -3.44 3.03
CA VAL A 75 8.80 -4.76 2.41
C VAL A 75 10.21 -5.34 2.48
N THR A 76 11.25 -4.51 2.41
CA THR A 76 12.65 -4.99 2.42
C THR A 76 12.98 -5.64 3.76
N THR A 77 12.57 -5.00 4.87
CA THR A 77 12.73 -5.54 6.22
C THR A 77 11.88 -6.80 6.43
N LEU A 78 10.62 -6.80 5.97
CA LEU A 78 9.74 -7.97 6.08
C LEU A 78 10.35 -9.19 5.39
N LEU A 79 10.82 -9.04 4.14
CA LEU A 79 11.42 -10.12 3.37
C LEU A 79 12.74 -10.59 4.00
N ALA A 80 13.59 -9.68 4.49
CA ALA A 80 14.83 -10.06 5.15
C ALA A 80 14.59 -10.93 6.40
N LEU A 81 13.56 -10.61 7.19
CA LEU A 81 13.17 -11.33 8.41
C LEU A 81 12.45 -12.66 8.14
N THR A 82 11.96 -12.87 6.92
CA THR A 82 11.18 -14.07 6.54
C THR A 82 11.79 -14.84 5.37
N ARG A 83 13.04 -14.52 5.01
CA ARG A 83 13.70 -14.98 3.77
C ARG A 83 13.71 -16.50 3.57
N GLU A 84 13.71 -17.27 4.66
CA GLU A 84 13.64 -18.73 4.62
C GLU A 84 12.38 -19.23 3.92
N TYR A 85 11.30 -18.45 3.99
CA TYR A 85 10.01 -18.76 3.40
C TYR A 85 9.72 -17.92 2.15
N THR A 86 10.23 -16.69 2.09
CA THR A 86 9.81 -15.68 1.09
C THR A 86 10.77 -15.49 -0.08
N ALA A 87 11.93 -16.15 -0.11
CA ALA A 87 12.96 -15.94 -1.14
C ALA A 87 12.45 -16.09 -2.58
N GLU A 88 11.58 -17.06 -2.83
CA GLU A 88 11.00 -17.35 -4.16
C GLU A 88 9.55 -16.86 -4.30
N LEU A 89 8.99 -16.23 -3.26
CA LEU A 89 7.58 -15.86 -3.24
C LEU A 89 7.38 -14.54 -4.01
N PRO A 90 6.44 -14.48 -4.97
CA PRO A 90 6.16 -13.23 -5.66
C PRO A 90 5.55 -12.21 -4.69
N VAL A 91 5.96 -10.95 -4.87
CA VAL A 91 5.54 -9.79 -4.09
C VAL A 91 4.98 -8.72 -5.01
N ALA A 92 3.75 -8.31 -4.73
CA ALA A 92 3.13 -7.12 -5.26
C ALA A 92 3.06 -6.04 -4.16
N PHE A 93 3.42 -4.81 -4.53
CA PHE A 93 3.41 -3.67 -3.61
C PHE A 93 2.36 -2.66 -4.05
N TYR A 94 1.40 -2.35 -3.17
CA TYR A 94 0.24 -1.53 -3.46
C TYR A 94 0.34 -0.16 -2.78
N PHE A 95 0.39 0.88 -3.60
CA PHE A 95 0.35 2.28 -3.18
C PHE A 95 -1.09 2.74 -2.96
N HIS A 96 -1.46 2.84 -1.69
CA HIS A 96 -2.73 3.37 -1.22
C HIS A 96 -2.71 4.91 -1.10
N GLU A 97 -1.54 5.48 -0.83
CA GLU A 97 -1.26 6.91 -0.72
C GLU A 97 0.18 7.24 -1.19
N ASN A 98 0.48 8.52 -1.40
CA ASN A 98 1.79 8.94 -1.90
C ASN A 98 2.57 9.65 -0.79
N GLN A 99 3.53 8.97 -0.18
CA GLN A 99 4.38 9.56 0.86
C GLN A 99 5.30 10.68 0.34
N LEU A 100 5.46 10.86 -0.97
CA LEU A 100 6.22 11.96 -1.57
C LEU A 100 5.38 13.22 -1.81
N THR A 101 4.07 13.08 -1.99
CA THR A 101 3.18 14.21 -2.30
C THR A 101 2.08 14.40 -1.27
N TYR A 102 2.15 13.69 -0.13
CA TYR A 102 1.11 13.79 0.90
C TYR A 102 1.10 15.21 1.50
N PRO A 103 -0.09 15.85 1.66
CA PRO A 103 -0.18 17.20 2.18
C PRO A 103 0.43 17.33 3.58
N THR A 104 1.47 18.15 3.73
CA THR A 104 2.22 18.28 4.99
C THR A 104 1.68 19.33 5.96
N GLN A 105 0.61 20.05 5.60
CA GLN A 105 0.04 21.17 6.38
C GLN A 105 1.11 22.18 6.85
N GLY A 106 2.07 22.50 5.98
CA GLY A 106 3.17 23.42 6.28
C GLY A 106 4.36 22.81 7.01
N ARG A 107 4.35 21.51 7.30
CA ARG A 107 5.52 20.78 7.85
C ARG A 107 6.48 20.37 6.74
N LYS A 108 7.75 20.19 7.09
CA LYS A 108 8.73 19.57 6.18
C LYS A 108 8.33 18.12 5.93
N LEU A 109 8.34 17.71 4.67
CA LEU A 109 8.11 16.32 4.29
C LEU A 109 9.24 15.45 4.86
N ASP A 110 8.85 14.34 5.48
CA ASP A 110 9.79 13.36 6.01
C ASP A 110 10.12 12.35 4.91
N LEU A 111 11.21 12.61 4.19
CA LEU A 111 11.63 11.85 3.01
C LEU A 111 11.91 10.37 3.32
N HIS A 112 12.06 10.02 4.60
CA HIS A 112 12.28 8.64 5.02
C HIS A 112 11.15 7.70 4.58
N TYR A 113 9.89 8.14 4.63
CA TYR A 113 8.76 7.29 4.24
C TYR A 113 8.68 7.10 2.72
N GLY A 114 9.02 8.14 1.95
CA GLY A 114 9.23 8.01 0.51
C GLY A 114 10.38 7.05 0.18
N TRP A 115 11.45 7.07 0.96
CA TRP A 115 12.56 6.11 0.83
C TRP A 115 12.11 4.67 1.10
N ILE A 116 11.36 4.41 2.18
CA ILE A 116 10.78 3.08 2.47
C ILE A 116 9.95 2.57 1.29
N ASN A 117 9.08 3.41 0.73
CA ASN A 117 8.26 3.04 -0.42
C ASN A 117 9.10 2.77 -1.68
N TYR A 118 10.15 3.56 -1.91
CA TYR A 118 11.07 3.35 -3.03
C TYR A 118 11.79 1.99 -2.92
N VAL A 119 12.42 1.69 -1.79
CA VAL A 119 13.15 0.41 -1.63
C VAL A 119 12.20 -0.79 -1.58
N SER A 120 11.00 -0.62 -1.03
CA SER A 120 9.95 -1.65 -1.09
C SER A 120 9.50 -1.93 -2.53
N SER A 121 9.44 -0.91 -3.37
CA SER A 121 9.15 -1.04 -4.80
C SER A 121 10.27 -1.77 -5.55
N LEU A 122 11.54 -1.55 -5.17
CA LEU A 122 12.67 -2.28 -5.73
C LEU A 122 12.60 -3.78 -5.40
N ALA A 123 12.19 -4.13 -4.19
CA ALA A 123 12.06 -5.50 -3.71
C ALA A 123 10.81 -6.25 -4.23
N SER A 124 9.94 -5.57 -4.99
CA SER A 124 8.67 -6.13 -5.45
C SER A 124 8.64 -6.37 -6.97
N GLN A 125 8.01 -7.47 -7.40
CA GLN A 125 7.91 -7.84 -8.81
C GLN A 125 6.81 -7.07 -9.54
N ARG A 126 5.79 -6.59 -8.82
CA ARG A 126 4.74 -5.71 -9.33
C ARG A 126 4.50 -4.55 -8.40
N ILE A 127 4.24 -3.39 -9.00
CA ILE A 127 3.89 -2.17 -8.27
C ILE A 127 2.50 -1.76 -8.72
N LEU A 128 1.60 -1.59 -7.76
CA LEU A 128 0.19 -1.33 -8.00
C LEU A 128 -0.15 0.05 -7.45
N PHE A 129 -0.87 0.85 -8.19
CA PHE A 129 -1.35 2.15 -7.75
C PHE A 129 -2.87 2.19 -7.75
N ASN A 130 -3.46 2.89 -6.78
CA ASN A 130 -4.91 3.07 -6.70
C ASN A 130 -5.52 3.87 -7.86
N SER A 131 -4.71 4.57 -8.67
CA SER A 131 -5.14 5.39 -9.80
C SER A 131 -3.97 5.75 -10.73
N HIS A 132 -4.28 6.13 -11.98
CA HIS A 132 -3.27 6.66 -12.90
C HIS A 132 -2.65 7.97 -12.39
N TYR A 133 -3.47 8.86 -11.82
CA TYR A 133 -2.97 10.11 -11.26
C TYR A 133 -1.91 9.87 -10.18
N HIS A 134 -2.18 8.93 -9.27
CA HIS A 134 -1.22 8.57 -8.23
C HIS A 134 0.08 8.01 -8.83
N MET A 135 -0.01 7.07 -9.78
CA MET A 135 1.16 6.51 -10.45
C MET A 135 2.03 7.59 -11.10
N GLU A 136 1.43 8.52 -11.85
CA GLU A 136 2.16 9.62 -12.49
C GLU A 136 2.77 10.56 -11.44
N ALA A 137 2.01 10.96 -10.42
CA ALA A 137 2.50 11.82 -9.35
C ALA A 137 3.69 11.21 -8.58
N TRP A 138 3.69 9.89 -8.37
CA TRP A 138 4.82 9.18 -7.79
C TRP A 138 6.07 9.28 -8.68
N TYR A 139 5.94 8.95 -9.96
CA TYR A 139 7.06 8.94 -10.89
C TYR A 139 7.58 10.33 -11.26
N ASP A 140 6.75 11.36 -11.18
CA ASP A 140 7.16 12.76 -11.35
C ASP A 140 7.98 13.27 -10.16
N GLU A 141 7.65 12.82 -8.95
CA GLU A 141 8.32 13.27 -7.71
C GLU A 141 9.52 12.40 -7.32
N LEU A 142 9.54 11.11 -7.68
CA LEU A 142 10.63 10.19 -7.35
C LEU A 142 12.04 10.69 -7.74
N PRO A 143 12.28 11.33 -8.91
CA PRO A 143 13.57 11.92 -9.23
C PRO A 143 14.03 12.97 -8.21
N ARG A 144 13.11 13.73 -7.59
CA ARG A 144 13.45 14.75 -6.58
C ARG A 144 13.87 14.11 -5.27
N LEU A 145 13.20 13.04 -4.84
CA LEU A 145 13.66 12.22 -3.70
C LEU A 145 15.08 11.71 -3.96
N LEU A 146 15.31 11.10 -5.12
CA LEU A 146 16.57 10.45 -5.46
C LEU A 146 17.74 11.43 -5.60
N LYS A 147 17.49 12.62 -6.15
CA LYS A 147 18.47 13.72 -6.22
C LYS A 147 18.70 14.43 -4.89
N HIS A 148 17.91 14.13 -3.86
CA HIS A 148 18.15 14.67 -2.52
C HIS A 148 19.42 14.11 -1.88
N PHE A 149 19.81 12.89 -2.25
CA PHE A 149 21.00 12.22 -1.73
C PHE A 149 22.24 12.57 -2.56
N PRO A 150 23.42 12.71 -1.92
CA PRO A 150 24.56 13.44 -2.49
C PRO A 150 25.27 12.75 -3.66
N ASP A 151 25.18 11.41 -3.77
CA ASP A 151 25.82 10.61 -4.81
C ASP A 151 25.01 9.33 -5.05
N PHE A 152 25.30 8.59 -6.13
CA PHE A 152 24.64 7.36 -6.53
C PHE A 152 23.12 7.50 -6.51
N THR A 153 22.59 8.51 -7.20
CA THR A 153 21.17 8.87 -7.14
C THR A 153 20.19 7.77 -7.57
N HIS A 154 20.65 6.69 -8.20
CA HIS A 154 19.81 5.56 -8.61
C HIS A 154 18.67 5.90 -9.57
N LEU A 155 18.78 6.99 -10.34
CA LEU A 155 17.76 7.43 -11.30
C LEU A 155 17.48 6.39 -12.39
N GLU A 156 18.47 5.55 -12.71
CA GLU A 156 18.36 4.43 -13.64
C GLU A 156 17.32 3.39 -13.23
N THR A 157 16.96 3.32 -11.94
CA THR A 157 15.96 2.38 -11.43
C THR A 157 14.52 2.79 -11.79
N ILE A 158 14.28 4.05 -12.13
CA ILE A 158 12.94 4.61 -12.35
C ILE A 158 12.23 3.92 -13.53
N ALA A 159 12.91 3.79 -14.67
CA ALA A 159 12.29 3.19 -15.86
C ALA A 159 11.91 1.70 -15.65
N PRO A 160 12.78 0.84 -15.07
CA PRO A 160 12.41 -0.51 -14.66
C PRO A 160 11.22 -0.56 -13.70
N LEU A 161 11.20 0.29 -12.66
CA LEU A 161 10.07 0.37 -11.73
C LEU A 161 8.77 0.73 -12.45
N ARG A 162 8.81 1.74 -13.31
CA ARG A 162 7.64 2.18 -14.09
C ARG A 162 7.13 1.10 -15.04
N SER A 163 8.03 0.34 -15.68
CA SER A 163 7.67 -0.73 -16.62
C SER A 163 6.88 -1.89 -15.99
N ARG A 164 7.03 -2.10 -14.68
CA ARG A 164 6.30 -3.12 -13.90
C ARG A 164 5.20 -2.55 -13.00
N SER A 165 4.87 -1.27 -13.21
CA SER A 165 3.79 -0.57 -12.52
C SER A 165 2.48 -0.66 -13.28
N GLN A 166 1.38 -0.81 -12.55
CA GLN A 166 0.03 -0.81 -13.12
C GLN A 166 -0.98 -0.22 -12.15
N VAL A 167 -2.15 0.16 -12.65
CA VAL A 167 -3.24 0.65 -11.83
C VAL A 167 -4.16 -0.49 -11.42
N LEU A 168 -4.39 -0.61 -10.11
CA LEU A 168 -5.43 -1.45 -9.54
C LEU A 168 -6.36 -0.54 -8.74
N TYR A 169 -7.52 -0.21 -9.31
CA TYR A 169 -8.47 0.70 -8.68
C TYR A 169 -9.04 0.11 -7.38
N PRO A 170 -9.28 0.94 -6.35
CA PRO A 170 -9.96 0.49 -5.15
C PRO A 170 -11.43 0.15 -5.47
N GLY A 171 -11.88 -1.01 -5.01
CA GLY A 171 -13.29 -1.38 -5.08
C GLY A 171 -14.15 -0.51 -4.14
N VAL A 172 -15.36 -0.17 -4.58
CA VAL A 172 -16.34 0.59 -3.78
C VAL A 172 -17.61 -0.24 -3.62
N ALA A 173 -18.06 -0.43 -2.38
CA ALA A 173 -19.34 -1.08 -2.13
C ALA A 173 -20.48 -0.10 -2.43
N LEU A 174 -21.21 -0.36 -3.52
CA LEU A 174 -22.31 0.49 -3.98
C LEU A 174 -23.65 0.18 -3.29
N SER A 175 -23.73 -0.85 -2.45
CA SER A 175 -24.98 -1.26 -1.79
C SER A 175 -25.63 -0.18 -0.92
N ARG A 176 -24.84 0.82 -0.47
CA ARG A 176 -25.37 2.00 0.24
C ARG A 176 -26.12 2.98 -0.68
N LEU A 177 -25.87 2.92 -1.98
CA LEU A 177 -26.57 3.72 -2.99
C LEU A 177 -27.87 3.05 -3.45
N ASP A 178 -28.05 1.76 -3.16
CA ASP A 178 -29.29 1.02 -3.47
C ASP A 178 -30.44 1.40 -2.51
N ALA A 179 -30.13 2.00 -1.37
CA ALA A 179 -31.13 2.52 -0.45
C ALA A 179 -31.68 3.87 -0.96
N PRO A 180 -33.01 4.08 -0.97
CA PRO A 180 -33.57 5.39 -1.31
C PRO A 180 -33.01 6.43 -0.35
N ALA A 181 -32.30 7.40 -0.89
CA ALA A 181 -31.65 8.41 -0.08
C ALA A 181 -32.71 9.26 0.64
N ASN A 182 -32.74 9.19 1.97
CA ASN A 182 -33.33 10.24 2.80
C ASN A 182 -32.40 11.47 2.74
N TYR A 183 -32.38 12.14 1.60
CA TYR A 183 -31.74 13.45 1.52
C TYR A 183 -32.55 14.39 2.41
N PRO A 184 -31.97 15.00 3.46
CA PRO A 184 -32.61 16.13 4.11
C PRO A 184 -32.87 17.17 3.03
N THR A 185 -34.11 17.64 2.93
CA THR A 185 -34.47 18.74 2.03
C THR A 185 -33.51 19.89 2.30
N LEU A 186 -32.65 20.19 1.33
CA LEU A 186 -31.79 21.37 1.41
C LEU A 186 -32.71 22.58 1.60
N PRO A 187 -32.40 23.50 2.54
CA PRO A 187 -33.19 24.71 2.67
C PRO A 187 -33.21 25.43 1.32
N PRO A 188 -34.34 26.03 0.92
CA PRO A 188 -34.41 26.77 -0.33
C PRO A 188 -33.28 27.79 -0.35
N ARG A 189 -32.54 27.84 -1.46
CA ARG A 189 -31.47 28.83 -1.65
C ARG A 189 -32.08 30.20 -1.44
N GLY A 190 -31.64 30.90 -0.38
CA GLY A 190 -32.05 32.27 -0.12
C GLY A 190 -31.81 33.11 -1.37
N THR A 191 -32.87 33.75 -1.86
CA THR A 191 -32.76 34.81 -2.85
C THR A 191 -32.05 36.00 -2.20
N ALA A 192 -31.17 36.63 -2.97
CA ALA A 192 -30.33 37.77 -2.60
C ALA A 192 -31.09 38.91 -1.89
#